data_AF-A0A2Z3N742-F1
#
_entry.id   AF-A0A2Z3N742-F1
#
_cell.length_a   1.000
_cell.length_b   1.000
_cell.length_c   1.000
_cell.angle_alpha   90.00
_cell.angle_beta   90.00
_cell.angle_gamma   90.00
#
_symmetry.space_group_name_H-M   'P 1'
#
loop_
_entity.id
_entity.type
_entity.pdbx_description
1 polymer ?
#
loop_
_entity_poly.entity_id
_entity_poly.type
_entity_poly.pdbx_seq_one_letter_code
_entity_poly.pdbx_strand_id
1 'polypeptide(L)'
;MRRKRRKAFSIIGWLAVFWLSFSLLTVQAEAASFPNVERLEQHAAQLERAMKADQWSKPYRLLNQVKRDYEAAKKEVARVRPQTARAQLEKRIAAGEQTMKKASAYISAVESGERLRALTANVDRALRMGDVDVVYDSYAPLQYQIRKTAILIGRVPGVSLREKMEGWFQRPALAVKQRAYYAINIMQAMDKLLDAYDEGDIARAERLLSLCDRWLPNVVDAATRKQLAVYIDDFKAPVVLDVDIE
;
A
#
# COMPACT_ATOMS: atom_id res chain seq x y z
N MET A 1 35.73 -7.76 112.95
CA MET A 1 34.32 -7.60 112.54
C MET A 1 34.10 -8.24 111.17
N ARG A 2 33.01 -9.02 111.03
CA ARG A 2 32.28 -9.49 109.82
C ARG A 2 33.08 -9.94 108.57
N ARG A 3 33.28 -11.26 108.41
CA ARG A 3 32.58 -12.20 107.46
C ARG A 3 32.93 -11.97 105.98
N LYS A 4 33.81 -12.80 105.39
CA LYS A 4 33.63 -14.16 104.80
C LYS A 4 33.02 -14.18 103.37
N ARG A 5 33.87 -14.60 102.43
CA ARG A 5 33.69 -15.71 101.45
C ARG A 5 32.80 -15.53 100.21
N ARG A 6 33.43 -15.77 99.04
CA ARG A 6 33.24 -16.90 98.07
C ARG A 6 32.89 -16.54 96.61
N LYS A 7 33.73 -17.12 95.72
CA LYS A 7 33.45 -17.88 94.46
C LYS A 7 33.21 -17.13 93.12
N ALA A 8 34.21 -17.29 92.24
CA ALA A 8 34.22 -17.84 90.86
C ALA A 8 33.06 -17.56 89.88
N PHE A 9 33.39 -17.17 88.63
CA PHE A 9 32.84 -17.57 87.30
C PHE A 9 33.51 -16.65 86.23
N SER A 10 34.40 -17.15 85.36
CA SER A 10 34.24 -17.77 84.02
C SER A 10 34.25 -16.82 82.80
N ILE A 11 35.30 -16.96 82.00
CA ILE A 11 35.47 -16.90 80.53
C ILE A 11 34.26 -16.49 79.68
N ILE A 12 34.46 -15.56 78.72
CA ILE A 12 34.20 -15.64 77.25
C ILE A 12 34.27 -14.22 76.67
N GLY A 13 34.94 -14.07 75.51
CA GLY A 13 35.38 -12.79 74.93
C GLY A 13 34.37 -12.08 74.02
N TRP A 14 34.86 -11.13 73.21
CA TRP A 14 34.50 -10.88 71.80
C TRP A 14 35.12 -9.58 71.23
N LEU A 15 35.82 -9.74 70.10
CA LEU A 15 35.81 -8.94 68.87
C LEU A 15 36.18 -7.44 68.85
N ALA A 16 37.33 -7.20 68.21
CA ALA A 16 37.66 -5.98 67.47
C ALA A 16 36.80 -5.88 66.19
N VAL A 17 36.20 -4.71 65.96
CA VAL A 17 35.62 -4.34 64.65
C VAL A 17 36.35 -3.12 64.13
N PHE A 18 37.16 -3.37 63.10
CA PHE A 18 37.86 -2.38 62.29
C PHE A 18 36.81 -1.71 61.38
N TRP A 19 36.57 -0.41 61.57
CA TRP A 19 35.71 0.38 60.69
C TRP A 19 36.45 0.67 59.38
N LEU A 20 36.27 -0.19 58.38
CA LEU A 20 36.63 0.08 57.00
C LEU A 20 35.46 0.84 56.34
N SER A 21 35.64 2.15 56.18
CA SER A 21 34.72 3.01 55.43
C SER A 21 34.78 2.65 53.96
N PHE A 22 33.93 1.72 53.53
CA PHE A 22 33.71 1.42 52.11
C PHE A 22 32.85 2.54 51.53
N SER A 23 33.49 3.59 51.02
CA SER A 23 32.82 4.59 50.19
C SER A 23 32.30 3.91 48.93
N LEU A 24 31.02 3.56 48.94
CA LEU A 24 30.27 3.21 47.73
C LEU A 24 30.22 4.45 46.83
N LEU A 25 31.26 4.61 46.01
CA LEU A 25 31.17 5.31 44.74
C LEU A 25 30.16 4.53 43.90
N THR A 26 28.88 4.90 44.04
CA THR A 26 27.87 4.58 43.05
C THR A 26 28.32 5.26 41.76
N VAL A 27 28.95 4.49 40.88
CA VAL A 27 29.04 4.87 39.47
C VAL A 27 27.61 4.83 38.97
N GLN A 28 26.91 5.95 39.07
CA GLN A 28 25.78 6.24 38.19
C GLN A 28 26.37 6.22 36.79
N ALA A 29 26.36 5.04 36.16
CA ALA A 29 26.51 4.90 34.74
C ALA A 29 25.27 5.53 34.12
N GLU A 30 25.28 6.84 34.02
CA GLU A 30 24.28 7.61 33.29
C GLU A 30 24.41 7.15 31.84
N ALA A 31 23.52 6.24 31.45
CA ALA A 31 23.45 5.77 30.08
C ALA A 31 23.33 7.01 29.20
N ALA A 32 24.37 7.30 28.42
CA ALA A 32 24.40 8.50 27.58
C ALA A 32 23.09 8.59 26.78
N SER A 33 22.30 9.63 27.01
CA SER A 33 21.05 9.86 26.28
C SER A 33 21.39 10.27 24.84
N PHE A 34 20.66 9.74 23.87
CA PHE A 34 20.85 10.05 22.45
C PHE A 34 19.55 10.67 21.93
N PRO A 35 19.32 11.97 22.15
CA PRO A 35 18.01 12.59 21.98
C PRO A 35 17.51 12.53 20.54
N ASN A 36 18.40 12.54 19.53
CA ASN A 36 17.98 12.41 18.14
C ASN A 36 17.59 10.97 17.80
N VAL A 37 18.28 9.97 18.38
CA VAL A 37 17.91 8.56 18.24
C VAL A 37 16.56 8.28 18.91
N GLU A 38 16.35 8.76 20.14
CA GLU A 38 15.09 8.59 20.87
C GLU A 38 13.91 9.24 20.15
N ARG A 39 14.10 10.46 19.61
CA ARG A 39 13.08 11.13 18.81
C ARG A 39 12.74 10.38 17.52
N LEU A 40 13.76 9.85 16.82
CA LEU A 40 13.55 9.01 15.65
C LEU A 40 12.69 7.79 16.00
N GLU A 41 12.99 7.09 17.08
CA GLU A 41 12.25 5.91 17.53
C GLU A 41 10.79 6.25 17.84
N GLN A 42 10.55 7.37 18.55
CA GLN A 42 9.21 7.85 18.87
C GLN A 42 8.39 8.17 17.61
N HIS A 43 8.92 8.98 16.70
CA HIS A 43 8.20 9.33 15.47
C HIS A 43 8.05 8.15 14.51
N ALA A 44 9.01 7.22 14.47
CA ALA A 44 8.87 5.97 13.72
C ALA A 44 7.73 5.11 14.27
N ALA A 45 7.62 4.97 15.59
CA ALA A 45 6.52 4.24 16.22
C ALA A 45 5.16 4.91 15.94
N GLN A 46 5.09 6.24 15.98
CA GLN A 46 3.88 6.99 15.61
C GLN A 46 3.50 6.78 14.14
N LEU A 47 4.48 6.81 13.23
CA LEU A 47 4.26 6.53 11.81
C LEU A 47 3.73 5.11 11.58
N GLU A 48 4.29 4.12 12.28
CA GLU A 48 3.81 2.74 12.19
C GLU A 48 2.38 2.57 12.70
N ARG A 49 2.03 3.23 13.81
CA ARG A 49 0.64 3.24 14.31
C ARG A 49 -0.31 3.91 13.31
N ALA A 50 0.09 5.03 12.71
CA ALA A 50 -0.72 5.74 11.72
C ALA A 50 -1.02 4.88 10.49
N MET A 51 -0.05 4.09 10.02
CA MET A 51 -0.28 3.14 8.91
C MET A 51 -1.25 2.00 9.28
N LYS A 52 -1.28 1.59 10.55
CA LYS A 52 -2.11 0.48 11.05
C LYS A 52 -3.54 0.88 11.42
N ALA A 53 -3.83 2.18 11.57
CA ALA A 53 -5.11 2.69 12.06
C ALA A 53 -6.33 2.52 11.12
N ASP A 54 -6.18 1.75 10.04
CA ASP A 54 -7.27 1.32 9.12
C ASP A 54 -8.14 2.44 8.53
N GLN A 55 -7.50 3.47 7.97
CA GLN A 55 -8.18 4.60 7.31
C GLN A 55 -7.56 4.98 5.96
N TRP A 56 -6.67 4.15 5.41
CA TRP A 56 -5.91 4.45 4.19
C TRP A 56 -5.25 5.83 4.22
N SER A 57 -4.85 6.30 5.41
CA SER A 57 -4.27 7.62 5.58
C SER A 57 -2.91 7.69 4.87
N LYS A 58 -2.50 8.87 4.42
CA LYS A 58 -1.16 9.09 3.83
C LYS A 58 -0.35 9.98 4.79
N PRO A 59 0.35 9.41 5.79
CA PRO A 59 0.98 10.17 6.88
C PRO A 59 2.27 10.87 6.45
N TYR A 60 2.24 11.68 5.39
CA TYR A 60 3.39 12.41 4.85
C TYR A 60 4.10 13.28 5.88
N ARG A 61 3.34 13.92 6.77
CA ARG A 61 3.92 14.76 7.83
C ARG A 61 4.84 13.95 8.74
N LEU A 62 4.36 12.79 9.22
CA LEU A 62 5.14 11.88 10.05
C LEU A 62 6.31 11.26 9.27
N LEU A 63 6.10 10.83 8.01
CA LEU A 63 7.18 10.32 7.16
C LEU A 63 8.31 11.35 7.00
N ASN A 64 7.97 12.61 6.74
CA ASN A 64 8.95 13.68 6.58
C ASN A 64 9.64 14.04 7.90
N GLN A 65 8.95 13.91 9.05
CA GLN A 65 9.57 14.04 10.38
C GLN A 65 10.61 12.94 10.60
N VAL A 66 10.23 11.67 10.41
CA VAL A 66 11.14 10.52 10.55
C VAL A 66 12.37 10.64 9.64
N LYS A 67 12.22 11.12 8.39
CA LYS A 67 13.35 11.40 7.49
C LYS A 67 14.33 12.40 8.08
N ARG A 68 13.83 13.50 8.65
CA ARG A 68 14.70 14.53 9.27
C ARG A 68 15.38 13.99 10.53
N ASP A 69 14.64 13.27 11.37
CA ASP A 69 15.18 12.72 12.61
C ASP A 69 16.21 11.62 12.33
N TYR A 70 16.05 10.84 11.26
CA TYR A 70 17.03 9.85 10.82
C TYR A 70 18.36 10.50 10.44
N GLU A 71 18.34 11.59 9.66
CA GLU A 71 19.55 12.32 9.29
C GLU A 71 20.22 12.98 10.51
N ALA A 72 19.43 13.50 11.46
CA ALA A 72 19.94 14.05 12.71
C ALA A 72 20.59 12.96 13.59
N ALA A 73 19.91 11.83 13.75
CA ALA A 73 20.40 10.68 14.51
C ALA A 73 21.68 10.10 13.89
N LYS A 74 21.75 9.98 12.56
CA LYS A 74 22.95 9.52 11.86
C LYS A 74 24.17 10.41 12.14
N LYS A 75 23.98 11.74 12.16
CA LYS A 75 25.04 12.71 12.52
C LYS A 75 25.48 12.60 13.97
N GLU A 76 24.53 12.40 14.89
CA GLU A 76 24.80 12.19 16.31
C GLU A 76 25.60 10.90 16.55
N VAL A 77 25.16 9.78 15.96
CA VAL A 77 25.78 8.46 16.07
C VAL A 77 27.19 8.43 15.49
N ALA A 78 27.44 9.16 14.40
CA ALA A 78 28.78 9.25 13.79
C ALA A 78 29.85 9.85 14.73
N ARG A 79 29.45 10.62 15.75
CA ARG A 79 30.34 11.26 16.73
C ARG A 79 30.67 10.35 17.92
N VAL A 80 30.02 9.19 18.03
CA VAL A 80 30.20 8.26 19.15
C VAL A 80 31.52 7.51 19.00
N ARG A 81 32.40 7.67 20.01
CA ARG A 81 33.77 7.11 19.97
C ARG A 81 33.85 5.62 20.27
N PRO A 82 33.23 5.08 21.34
CA PRO A 82 33.27 3.63 21.54
C PRO A 82 32.56 2.96 20.36
N GLN A 83 33.33 2.23 19.54
CA GLN A 83 32.80 1.59 18.32
C GLN A 83 31.65 0.63 18.64
N THR A 84 31.71 -0.02 19.80
CA THR A 84 30.64 -0.89 20.31
C THR A 84 29.34 -0.13 20.57
N ALA A 85 29.41 1.03 21.25
CA ALA A 85 28.24 1.88 21.50
C ALA A 85 27.68 2.46 20.19
N ARG A 86 28.57 2.90 19.28
CA ARG A 86 28.17 3.37 17.95
C ARG A 86 27.42 2.28 17.18
N ALA A 87 27.95 1.06 17.14
CA ALA A 87 27.32 -0.07 16.44
C ALA A 87 25.93 -0.42 17.02
N GLN A 88 25.74 -0.28 18.33
CA GLN A 88 24.42 -0.46 18.96
C GLN A 88 23.42 0.61 18.51
N LEU A 89 23.86 1.88 18.41
CA LEU A 89 23.01 2.97 17.94
C LEU A 89 22.71 2.88 16.44
N GLU A 90 23.66 2.42 15.63
CA GLU A 90 23.45 2.16 14.20
C GLU A 90 22.34 1.12 13.98
N LYS A 91 22.28 0.07 14.82
CA LYS A 91 21.17 -0.89 14.81
C LYS A 91 19.83 -0.25 15.19
N ARG A 92 19.82 0.66 16.16
CA ARG A 92 18.59 1.37 16.58
C ARG A 92 18.05 2.28 15.47
N ILE A 93 18.91 3.08 14.83
CA ILE A 93 18.46 3.97 13.75
C ILE A 93 18.07 3.21 12.47
N ALA A 94 18.59 1.99 12.25
CA ALA A 94 18.19 1.13 11.14
C ALA A 94 16.70 0.72 11.21
N ALA A 95 16.13 0.60 12.41
CA ALA A 95 14.69 0.37 12.58
C ALA A 95 13.87 1.57 12.05
N GLY A 96 14.33 2.79 12.29
CA GLY A 96 13.72 4.01 11.74
C GLY A 96 13.77 4.04 10.21
N GLU A 97 14.91 3.69 9.62
CA GLU A 97 15.06 3.55 8.16
C GLU A 97 14.08 2.54 7.58
N GLN A 98 13.96 1.38 8.22
CA GLN A 98 13.03 0.35 7.79
C GLN A 98 11.58 0.84 7.84
N THR A 99 11.19 1.57 8.89
CA THR A 99 9.85 2.16 8.99
C THR A 99 9.59 3.18 7.88
N MET A 100 10.57 3.99 7.48
CA MET A 100 10.44 4.90 6.33
C MET A 100 10.18 4.17 5.01
N LYS A 101 10.92 3.07 4.75
CA LYS A 101 10.75 2.25 3.54
C LYS A 101 9.34 1.63 3.50
N LYS A 102 8.92 1.05 4.61
CA LYS A 102 7.56 0.49 4.80
C LYS A 102 6.48 1.55 4.53
N ALA A 103 6.63 2.74 5.11
CA ALA A 103 5.68 3.84 4.93
C ALA A 103 5.62 4.35 3.50
N SER A 104 6.76 4.44 2.81
CA SER A 104 6.80 4.88 1.41
C SER A 104 6.07 3.88 0.51
N ALA A 105 6.26 2.57 0.73
CA ALA A 105 5.54 1.52 0.00
C ALA A 105 4.03 1.57 0.28
N TYR A 106 3.64 1.69 1.55
CA TYR A 106 2.24 1.82 1.97
C TYR A 106 1.54 3.01 1.30
N ILE A 107 2.13 4.21 1.40
CA ILE A 107 1.57 5.43 0.79
C ILE A 107 1.42 5.27 -0.72
N SER A 108 2.44 4.73 -1.39
CA SER A 108 2.39 4.50 -2.84
C SER A 108 1.26 3.55 -3.23
N ALA A 109 1.04 2.48 -2.45
CA ALA A 109 -0.05 1.54 -2.67
C ALA A 109 -1.43 2.20 -2.45
N VAL A 110 -1.59 3.00 -1.39
CA VAL A 110 -2.81 3.77 -1.13
C VAL A 110 -3.12 4.72 -2.29
N GLU A 111 -2.16 5.53 -2.73
CA GLU A 111 -2.39 6.47 -3.83
C GLU A 111 -2.72 5.76 -5.16
N SER A 112 -2.10 4.60 -5.40
CA SER A 112 -2.45 3.79 -6.57
C SER A 112 -3.86 3.22 -6.45
N GLY A 113 -4.25 2.78 -5.25
CA GLY A 113 -5.58 2.30 -4.94
C GLY A 113 -6.67 3.36 -5.10
N GLU A 114 -6.42 4.59 -4.65
CA GLU A 114 -7.33 5.73 -4.85
C GLU A 114 -7.57 6.02 -6.34
N ARG A 115 -6.51 6.04 -7.15
CA ARG A 115 -6.63 6.20 -8.61
C ARG A 115 -7.40 5.03 -9.24
N LEU A 116 -7.13 3.80 -8.79
CA LEU A 116 -7.86 2.62 -9.25
C LEU A 116 -9.35 2.72 -8.94
N ARG A 117 -9.69 3.18 -7.73
CA ARG A 117 -11.08 3.40 -7.30
C ARG A 117 -11.81 4.43 -8.16
N ALA A 118 -11.15 5.53 -8.51
CA ALA A 118 -11.72 6.54 -9.39
C ALA A 118 -12.02 5.97 -10.78
N LEU A 119 -11.06 5.28 -11.40
CA LEU A 119 -11.25 4.61 -12.70
C LEU A 119 -12.35 3.55 -12.65
N THR A 120 -12.37 2.74 -11.58
CA THR A 120 -13.39 1.71 -11.37
C THR A 120 -14.78 2.33 -11.29
N ALA A 121 -14.93 3.43 -10.56
CA ALA A 121 -16.20 4.14 -10.45
C ALA A 121 -16.63 4.81 -11.77
N ASN A 122 -15.67 5.27 -12.58
CA ASN A 122 -15.98 5.80 -13.91
C ASN A 122 -16.54 4.72 -14.83
N VAL A 123 -15.85 3.59 -14.96
CA VAL A 123 -16.27 2.47 -15.82
C VAL A 123 -17.58 1.86 -15.33
N ASP A 124 -17.75 1.64 -14.02
CA ASP A 124 -19.00 1.11 -13.46
C ASP A 124 -20.20 2.04 -13.74
N ARG A 125 -20.00 3.36 -13.67
CA ARG A 125 -21.05 4.33 -14.01
C ARG A 125 -21.38 4.30 -15.50
N ALA A 126 -20.35 4.33 -16.35
CA ALA A 126 -20.52 4.32 -17.80
C ALA A 126 -21.27 3.05 -18.27
N LEU A 127 -20.90 1.88 -17.75
CA LEU A 127 -21.62 0.63 -17.98
C LEU A 127 -23.11 0.72 -17.60
N ARG A 128 -23.42 1.28 -16.43
CA ARG A 128 -24.82 1.41 -15.97
C ARG A 128 -25.62 2.41 -16.81
N MET A 129 -24.97 3.45 -17.32
CA MET A 129 -25.59 4.48 -18.15
C MET A 129 -25.68 4.08 -19.63
N GLY A 130 -24.94 3.05 -20.05
CA GLY A 130 -24.82 2.68 -21.46
C GLY A 130 -23.91 3.60 -22.25
N ASP A 131 -23.00 4.32 -21.59
CA ASP A 131 -21.99 5.17 -22.21
C ASP A 131 -20.82 4.30 -22.68
N VAL A 132 -21.01 3.65 -23.83
CA VAL A 132 -20.10 2.63 -24.38
C VAL A 132 -18.74 3.22 -24.75
N ASP A 133 -18.71 4.46 -25.22
CA ASP A 133 -17.48 5.15 -25.63
C ASP A 133 -16.59 5.42 -24.41
N VAL A 134 -17.16 5.90 -23.30
CA VAL A 134 -16.42 6.06 -22.04
C VAL A 134 -15.93 4.72 -21.50
N VAL A 135 -16.72 3.65 -21.63
CA VAL A 135 -16.27 2.29 -21.24
C VAL A 135 -15.05 1.88 -22.07
N TYR A 136 -15.10 2.06 -23.39
CA TYR A 136 -14.01 1.75 -24.31
C TYR A 136 -12.71 2.47 -23.97
N ASP A 137 -12.78 3.81 -23.86
CA ASP A 137 -11.62 4.66 -23.59
C ASP A 137 -11.01 4.40 -22.22
N SER A 138 -11.84 4.08 -21.22
CA SER A 138 -11.40 3.88 -19.84
C SER A 138 -10.91 2.46 -19.55
N TYR A 139 -11.19 1.47 -20.41
CA TYR A 139 -10.92 0.08 -20.10
C TYR A 139 -9.42 -0.26 -20.08
N ALA A 140 -8.65 0.18 -21.07
CA ALA A 140 -7.20 -0.03 -21.08
C ALA A 140 -6.50 0.67 -19.89
N PRO A 141 -6.80 1.96 -19.58
CA PRO A 141 -6.34 2.60 -18.35
C PRO A 141 -6.70 1.84 -17.07
N LEU A 142 -7.94 1.33 -16.95
CA LEU A 142 -8.36 0.51 -15.83
C LEU A 142 -7.49 -0.75 -15.69
N GLN A 143 -7.28 -1.49 -16.79
CA GLN A 143 -6.46 -2.70 -16.78
C GLN A 143 -5.02 -2.43 -16.35
N TYR A 144 -4.41 -1.37 -16.89
CA TYR A 144 -3.06 -0.96 -16.50
C TYR A 144 -3.01 -0.63 -15.01
N GLN A 145 -3.98 0.14 -14.52
CA GLN A 145 -4.02 0.58 -13.14
C GLN A 145 -4.26 -0.57 -12.15
N ILE A 146 -5.05 -1.60 -12.53
CA ILE A 146 -5.20 -2.84 -11.75
C ILE A 146 -3.83 -3.49 -11.53
N ARG A 147 -3.06 -3.71 -12.61
CA ARG A 147 -1.73 -4.35 -12.54
C ARG A 147 -0.75 -3.52 -11.71
N LYS A 148 -0.70 -2.21 -11.95
CA LYS A 148 0.17 -1.30 -11.20
C LYS A 148 -0.14 -1.33 -9.70
N THR A 149 -1.43 -1.29 -9.34
CA THR A 149 -1.87 -1.33 -7.94
C THR A 149 -1.54 -2.66 -7.28
N ALA A 150 -1.65 -3.78 -8.01
CA ALA A 150 -1.23 -5.09 -7.52
C ALA A 150 0.26 -5.17 -7.17
N ILE A 151 1.12 -4.65 -8.06
CA ILE A 151 2.57 -4.59 -7.81
C ILE A 151 2.88 -3.75 -6.57
N LEU A 152 2.22 -2.60 -6.42
CA LEU A 152 2.48 -1.69 -5.29
C LEU A 152 1.97 -2.28 -3.97
N ILE A 153 0.80 -2.91 -3.95
CA ILE A 153 0.30 -3.62 -2.76
C ILE A 153 1.26 -4.77 -2.39
N GLY A 154 1.81 -5.50 -3.36
CA GLY A 154 2.80 -6.55 -3.11
C GLY A 154 4.06 -6.07 -2.35
N ARG A 155 4.41 -4.79 -2.46
CA ARG A 155 5.54 -4.16 -1.74
C ARG A 155 5.21 -3.76 -0.31
N VAL A 156 3.93 -3.76 0.07
CA VAL A 156 3.50 -3.38 1.41
C VAL A 156 3.83 -4.50 2.41
N PRO A 157 4.47 -4.18 3.55
CA PRO A 157 4.78 -5.17 4.57
C PRO A 157 3.52 -5.68 5.28
N GLY A 158 3.47 -6.98 5.55
CA GLY A 158 2.38 -7.62 6.29
C GLY A 158 1.27 -8.16 5.39
N VAL A 159 1.05 -9.48 5.44
CA VAL A 159 0.06 -10.20 4.61
C VAL A 159 -1.35 -9.67 4.85
N SER A 160 -1.79 -9.58 6.10
CA SER A 160 -3.14 -9.10 6.44
C SER A 160 -3.44 -7.69 5.92
N LEU A 161 -2.45 -6.78 5.94
CA LEU A 161 -2.63 -5.44 5.40
C LEU A 161 -2.78 -5.47 3.87
N ARG A 162 -1.99 -6.30 3.18
CA ARG A 162 -2.13 -6.49 1.73
C ARG A 162 -3.48 -7.06 1.36
N GLU A 163 -3.97 -8.06 2.09
CA GLU A 163 -5.29 -8.65 1.87
C GLU A 163 -6.41 -7.62 2.03
N LYS A 164 -6.32 -6.76 3.07
CA LYS A 164 -7.27 -5.64 3.23
C LYS A 164 -7.20 -4.67 2.04
N MET A 165 -6.00 -4.30 1.60
CA MET A 165 -5.82 -3.42 0.44
C MET A 165 -6.34 -4.05 -0.86
N GLU A 166 -6.09 -5.34 -1.09
CA GLU A 166 -6.62 -6.09 -2.23
C GLU A 166 -8.14 -6.12 -2.22
N GLY A 167 -8.74 -6.41 -1.06
CA GLY A 167 -10.19 -6.40 -0.87
C GLY A 167 -10.82 -5.04 -1.13
N TRP A 168 -10.17 -3.96 -0.67
CA TRP A 168 -10.70 -2.60 -0.78
C TRP A 168 -10.48 -1.98 -2.17
N PHE A 169 -9.30 -2.19 -2.77
CA PHE A 169 -8.91 -1.53 -4.01
C PHE A 169 -9.00 -2.42 -5.25
N GLN A 170 -8.47 -3.65 -5.21
CA GLN A 170 -8.31 -4.48 -6.41
C GLN A 170 -9.54 -5.31 -6.77
N ARG A 171 -10.14 -6.01 -5.80
CA ARG A 171 -11.27 -6.92 -6.07
C ARG A 171 -12.46 -6.21 -6.71
N PRO A 172 -12.87 -5.00 -6.28
CA PRO A 172 -13.94 -4.26 -6.96
C PRO A 172 -13.60 -3.92 -8.41
N ALA A 173 -12.35 -3.54 -8.68
CA ALA A 173 -11.90 -3.21 -10.02
C ALA A 173 -11.87 -4.42 -10.95
N LEU A 174 -11.45 -5.59 -10.45
CA LEU A 174 -11.47 -6.85 -11.20
C LEU A 174 -12.90 -7.27 -11.56
N ALA A 175 -13.86 -7.08 -10.65
CA ALA A 175 -15.26 -7.35 -10.92
C ALA A 175 -15.81 -6.45 -12.05
N VAL A 176 -15.51 -5.14 -12.00
CA VAL A 176 -15.91 -4.20 -13.06
C VAL A 176 -15.23 -4.52 -14.39
N LYS A 177 -13.93 -4.86 -14.38
CA LYS A 177 -13.22 -5.33 -15.57
C LYS A 177 -13.92 -6.54 -16.20
N GLN A 178 -14.27 -7.55 -15.39
CA GLN A 178 -14.92 -8.76 -15.89
C GLN A 178 -16.32 -8.45 -16.47
N ARG A 179 -17.08 -7.58 -15.80
CA ARG A 179 -18.39 -7.14 -16.26
C ARG A 179 -18.34 -6.40 -17.61
N ALA A 180 -17.29 -5.60 -17.83
CA ALA A 180 -17.07 -4.87 -19.09
C ALA A 180 -16.59 -5.75 -20.26
N TYR A 181 -16.19 -7.02 -20.01
CA TYR A 181 -15.48 -7.85 -20.97
C TYR A 181 -16.19 -7.94 -22.33
N TYR A 182 -17.47 -8.33 -22.36
CA TYR A 182 -18.19 -8.49 -23.63
C TYR A 182 -18.45 -7.16 -24.32
N ALA A 183 -18.75 -6.10 -23.58
CA ALA A 183 -18.96 -4.77 -24.16
C ALA A 183 -17.72 -4.28 -24.92
N ILE A 184 -16.54 -4.44 -24.32
CA ILE A 184 -15.27 -4.07 -24.96
C ILE A 184 -14.97 -4.93 -26.17
N ASN A 185 -15.16 -6.24 -26.09
CA ASN A 185 -14.90 -7.12 -27.23
C ASN A 185 -15.81 -6.81 -28.42
N ILE A 186 -17.07 -6.42 -28.16
CA ILE A 186 -18.00 -5.98 -29.22
C ILE A 186 -17.48 -4.70 -29.88
N MET A 187 -17.11 -3.68 -29.09
CA MET A 187 -16.58 -2.43 -29.66
C MET A 187 -15.29 -2.63 -30.44
N GLN A 188 -14.37 -3.46 -29.94
CA GLN A 188 -13.15 -3.81 -30.69
C GLN A 188 -13.43 -4.61 -31.97
N ALA A 189 -14.52 -5.38 -32.01
CA ALA A 189 -14.96 -6.05 -33.22
C ALA A 189 -15.61 -5.07 -34.22
N MET A 190 -16.28 -4.02 -33.72
CA MET A 190 -16.81 -2.94 -34.55
C MET A 190 -15.69 -2.12 -35.20
N ASP A 191 -14.61 -1.79 -34.48
CA ASP A 191 -13.44 -1.13 -35.09
C ASP A 191 -12.89 -1.94 -36.27
N LYS A 192 -12.72 -3.26 -36.06
CA LYS A 192 -12.24 -4.17 -37.12
C LYS A 192 -13.22 -4.37 -38.26
N LEU A 193 -14.50 -4.10 -38.02
CA LEU A 193 -15.56 -4.20 -39.00
C LEU A 193 -15.56 -2.94 -39.88
N LEU A 194 -15.29 -1.76 -39.31
CA LEU A 194 -14.98 -0.55 -40.08
C LEU A 194 -13.77 -0.77 -40.98
N ASP A 195 -12.66 -1.30 -40.44
CA ASP A 195 -11.46 -1.63 -41.24
C ASP A 195 -11.82 -2.58 -42.41
N ALA A 196 -12.67 -3.58 -42.17
CA ALA A 196 -13.06 -4.55 -43.20
C ALA A 196 -13.92 -3.93 -44.31
N TYR A 197 -14.78 -2.96 -43.96
CA TYR A 197 -15.54 -2.22 -44.97
C TYR A 197 -14.64 -1.31 -45.81
N ASP A 198 -13.69 -0.61 -45.18
CA ASP A 198 -12.71 0.22 -45.88
C ASP A 198 -11.83 -0.61 -46.83
N GLU A 199 -11.52 -1.85 -46.46
CA GLU A 199 -10.77 -2.82 -47.28
C GLU A 199 -11.63 -3.52 -48.36
N GLY A 200 -12.96 -3.35 -48.34
CA GLY A 200 -13.90 -4.08 -49.21
C GLY A 200 -14.02 -5.59 -48.90
N ASP A 201 -13.54 -6.05 -47.74
CA ASP A 201 -13.64 -7.45 -47.30
C ASP A 201 -14.98 -7.71 -46.60
N ILE A 202 -16.03 -7.79 -47.42
CA ILE A 202 -17.42 -8.01 -46.96
C ILE A 202 -17.55 -9.30 -46.16
N ALA A 203 -16.85 -10.36 -46.57
CA ALA A 203 -16.90 -11.64 -45.86
C ALA A 203 -16.34 -11.53 -44.43
N ARG A 204 -15.29 -10.72 -44.22
CA ARG A 204 -14.78 -10.42 -42.88
C ARG A 204 -15.74 -9.57 -42.07
N ALA A 205 -16.34 -8.54 -42.68
CA ALA A 205 -17.33 -7.70 -42.02
C ALA A 205 -18.53 -8.52 -41.50
N GLU A 206 -19.11 -9.41 -42.33
CA GLU A 206 -20.23 -10.28 -41.94
C GLU A 206 -19.89 -11.23 -40.78
N ARG A 207 -18.67 -11.78 -40.77
CA ARG A 207 -18.18 -12.63 -39.67
C ARG A 207 -18.06 -11.86 -38.37
N LEU A 208 -17.57 -10.62 -38.41
CA LEU A 208 -17.42 -9.75 -37.25
C LEU A 208 -18.80 -9.31 -36.71
N LEU A 209 -19.74 -8.97 -37.59
CA LEU A 209 -21.10 -8.61 -37.21
C LEU A 209 -21.82 -9.77 -36.52
N SER A 210 -21.70 -10.98 -37.07
CA SER A 210 -22.20 -12.21 -36.46
C SER A 210 -21.56 -12.51 -35.10
N LEU A 211 -20.30 -12.10 -34.90
CA LEU A 211 -19.62 -12.23 -33.61
C LEU A 211 -20.18 -11.24 -32.58
N CYS A 212 -20.43 -9.99 -32.98
CA CYS A 212 -21.07 -8.99 -32.15
C CYS A 212 -22.46 -9.47 -31.66
N ASP A 213 -23.28 -10.01 -32.56
CA ASP A 213 -24.60 -10.56 -32.23
C ASP A 213 -24.52 -11.72 -31.21
N ARG A 214 -23.53 -12.61 -31.36
CA ARG A 214 -23.33 -13.73 -30.41
C ARG A 214 -22.88 -13.26 -29.03
N TRP A 215 -22.15 -12.16 -28.95
CA TRP A 215 -21.65 -11.62 -27.68
C TRP A 215 -22.65 -10.70 -26.97
N LEU A 216 -23.53 -10.03 -27.71
CA LEU A 216 -24.48 -9.06 -27.19
C LEU A 216 -25.33 -9.57 -25.99
N PRO A 217 -25.87 -10.82 -26.00
CA PRO A 217 -26.62 -11.35 -24.86
C PRO A 217 -25.80 -11.49 -23.57
N ASN A 218 -24.47 -11.59 -23.68
CA ASN A 218 -23.58 -11.75 -22.54
C ASN A 218 -23.16 -10.41 -21.91
N VAL A 219 -23.54 -9.28 -22.51
CA VAL A 219 -23.37 -7.95 -21.91
C VAL A 219 -24.30 -7.83 -20.71
N VAL A 220 -23.72 -7.71 -19.52
CA VAL A 220 -24.44 -7.75 -18.24
C VAL A 220 -25.38 -6.56 -18.10
N ASP A 221 -24.89 -5.36 -18.39
CA ASP A 221 -25.61 -4.10 -18.23
C ASP A 221 -26.66 -3.89 -19.30
N ALA A 222 -27.92 -3.75 -18.89
CA ALA A 222 -29.04 -3.58 -19.81
C ALA A 222 -28.92 -2.31 -20.68
N ALA A 223 -28.47 -1.18 -20.10
CA ALA A 223 -28.28 0.06 -20.82
C ALA A 223 -27.14 -0.05 -21.84
N THR A 224 -25.98 -0.59 -21.44
CA THR A 224 -24.85 -0.88 -22.34
C THR A 224 -25.27 -1.83 -23.46
N ARG A 225 -25.96 -2.92 -23.13
CA ARG A 225 -26.45 -3.89 -24.11
C ARG A 225 -27.40 -3.23 -25.10
N LYS A 226 -28.31 -2.37 -24.64
CA LYS A 226 -29.21 -1.60 -25.50
C LYS A 226 -28.44 -0.68 -26.45
N GLN A 227 -27.45 0.06 -25.93
CA GLN A 227 -26.66 0.98 -26.75
C GLN A 227 -25.85 0.22 -27.81
N LEU A 228 -25.19 -0.88 -27.43
CA LEU A 228 -24.45 -1.72 -28.38
C LEU A 228 -25.37 -2.35 -29.44
N ALA A 229 -26.61 -2.71 -29.08
CA ALA A 229 -27.58 -3.22 -30.05
C ALA A 229 -27.89 -2.17 -31.14
N VAL A 230 -28.06 -0.90 -30.75
CA VAL A 230 -28.25 0.22 -31.70
C VAL A 230 -27.06 0.31 -32.65
N TYR A 231 -25.83 0.31 -32.13
CA TYR A 231 -24.63 0.37 -32.97
C TYR A 231 -24.52 -0.83 -33.92
N ILE A 232 -24.84 -2.05 -33.45
CA ILE A 232 -24.85 -3.25 -34.30
C ILE A 232 -25.89 -3.11 -35.42
N ASP A 233 -27.07 -2.61 -35.12
CA ASP A 233 -28.14 -2.44 -36.10
C ASP A 233 -27.81 -1.36 -37.14
N ASP A 234 -27.11 -0.29 -36.73
CA ASP A 234 -26.61 0.74 -37.66
C ASP A 234 -25.65 0.15 -38.71
N PHE A 235 -24.82 -0.83 -38.34
CA PHE A 235 -23.96 -1.56 -39.28
C PHE A 235 -24.71 -2.58 -40.16
N LYS A 236 -25.94 -2.96 -39.80
CA LYS A 236 -26.80 -3.84 -40.61
C LYS A 236 -27.63 -3.08 -41.62
N ALA A 237 -27.87 -1.79 -41.40
CA ALA A 237 -28.57 -0.96 -42.36
C ALA A 237 -27.79 -0.98 -43.69
N PRO A 238 -28.48 -1.09 -44.85
CA PRO A 238 -27.79 -1.04 -46.13
C PRO A 238 -27.01 0.27 -46.19
N VAL A 239 -25.69 0.17 -46.32
CA VAL A 239 -24.85 1.32 -46.62
C VAL A 239 -25.33 1.81 -47.98
N VAL A 240 -26.07 2.91 -48.00
CA VAL A 240 -26.31 3.66 -49.23
C VAL A 240 -24.94 4.22 -49.58
N LEU A 241 -24.18 3.44 -50.35
CA LEU A 241 -23.05 3.96 -51.09
C LEU A 241 -23.69 4.95 -52.06
N ASP A 242 -23.59 6.24 -51.77
CA ASP A 242 -23.67 7.27 -52.80
C ASP A 242 -22.52 6.96 -53.75
N VAL A 243 -22.79 6.06 -54.69
CA VAL A 243 -21.94 5.87 -55.85
C VAL A 243 -22.17 7.16 -56.64
N ASP A 244 -21.21 8.08 -56.57
CA ASP A 244 -21.13 9.17 -57.54
C ASP A 244 -21.08 8.51 -58.93
N ILE A 245 -22.22 8.52 -59.61
CA ILE A 245 -22.31 8.09 -61.01
C ILE A 245 -21.75 9.26 -61.82
N GLU A 246 -20.46 9.20 -62.15
CA GLU A 246 -19.85 10.02 -63.21
C GLU A 246 -20.44 9.69 -64.59
#